data_AF-A0A9D3V2I5-F1
#
_entry.id   AF-A0A9D3V2I5-F1
#
_cell.length_a   1.000
_cell.length_b   1.000
_cell.length_c   1.000
_cell.angle_alpha   90.00
_cell.angle_beta   90.00
_cell.angle_gamma   90.00
#
_symmetry.space_group_name_H-M   'P 1'
#
loop_
_entity.id
_entity.type
_entity.pdbx_description
1 polymer ?
#
loop_
_entity_poly.entity_id
_entity_poly.type
_entity_poly.pdbx_seq_one_letter_code
_entity_poly.pdbx_strand_id
1 'polypeptide(L)'
;MAGIRLISTSIVQAANPKNQPPNIDLTPWDLQFLLSDYIRRGALFHIPQLSQDQESETLLVHYVKSSLSKCLDHFPHLTGRLAAVEHDDNTTSFFFDCNNGGVCSFTPSLMR
;
A
#
# COMPACT_ATOMS: atom_id res chain seq x y z
N MET A 1 13.91 -26.01 -11.03
CA MET A 1 13.72 -24.54 -10.99
C MET A 1 12.46 -24.27 -10.19
N ALA A 2 12.57 -23.70 -9.00
CA ALA A 2 11.41 -23.32 -8.19
C ALA A 2 10.64 -22.22 -8.93
N GLY A 3 9.36 -22.45 -9.22
CA GLY A 3 8.50 -21.49 -9.90
C GLY A 3 7.83 -20.57 -8.88
N ILE A 4 7.90 -19.26 -9.10
CA ILE A 4 7.15 -18.27 -8.32
C ILE A 4 5.71 -18.26 -8.86
N ARG A 5 4.72 -18.39 -7.96
CA ARG A 5 3.30 -18.24 -8.30
C ARG A 5 2.71 -17.00 -7.64
N LEU A 6 2.09 -16.14 -8.44
CA LEU A 6 1.27 -15.04 -7.95
C LEU A 6 -0.08 -15.58 -7.45
N ILE A 7 -0.40 -15.35 -6.18
CA ILE A 7 -1.67 -15.82 -5.58
C ILE A 7 -2.77 -14.76 -5.71
N SER A 8 -2.47 -13.50 -5.43
CA SER A 8 -3.47 -12.41 -5.49
C SER A 8 -2.83 -11.05 -5.68
N THR A 9 -3.53 -10.18 -6.41
CA THR A 9 -3.26 -8.75 -6.51
C THR A 9 -4.57 -8.02 -6.28
N SER A 10 -4.57 -7.02 -5.41
CA SER A 10 -5.80 -6.28 -5.07
C SER A 10 -5.47 -4.88 -4.58
N ILE A 11 -6.45 -4.00 -4.65
CA ILE A 11 -6.39 -2.67 -4.04
C ILE A 11 -7.18 -2.75 -2.74
N VAL A 12 -6.57 -2.32 -1.63
CA VAL A 12 -7.18 -2.34 -0.30
C VAL A 12 -7.37 -0.90 0.16
N GLN A 13 -8.59 -0.58 0.55
CA GLN A 13 -8.96 0.73 1.08
C GLN A 13 -9.10 0.67 2.60
N ALA A 14 -9.04 1.84 3.25
CA ALA A 14 -9.40 1.97 4.65
C ALA A 14 -10.86 1.51 4.85
N ALA A 15 -11.11 0.74 5.91
CA ALA A 15 -12.43 0.22 6.22
C ALA A 15 -13.41 1.34 6.65
N ASN A 16 -12.89 2.43 7.23
CA ASN A 16 -13.69 3.58 7.65
C ASN A 16 -13.19 4.90 7.01
N PRO A 17 -13.71 5.29 5.85
CA PRO A 17 -13.31 6.52 5.15
C PRO A 17 -13.80 7.81 5.81
N LYS A 18 -14.53 7.77 6.92
CA LYS A 18 -15.19 8.96 7.50
C LYS A 18 -14.23 9.95 8.17
N ASN A 19 -12.98 9.52 8.44
CA ASN A 19 -11.94 10.36 9.03
C ASN A 19 -10.81 10.58 8.02
N GLN A 20 -11.14 11.08 6.82
CA GLN A 20 -10.10 11.52 5.89
C GLN A 20 -9.37 12.71 6.50
N PRO A 21 -8.07 12.57 6.81
CA PRO A 21 -7.28 13.69 7.32
C PRO A 21 -7.17 14.76 6.22
N PRO A 22 -6.87 16.01 6.61
CA PRO A 22 -6.52 17.03 5.64
C PRO A 22 -5.32 16.58 4.80
N ASN A 23 -5.23 17.13 3.59
CA ASN A 23 -4.09 16.92 2.72
C ASN A 23 -2.80 17.33 3.44
N ILE A 24 -1.75 16.53 3.26
CA ILE A 24 -0.45 16.83 3.86
C ILE A 24 0.41 17.50 2.80
N ASP A 25 0.76 18.75 3.03
CA ASP A 25 1.74 19.46 2.23
C ASP A 25 3.13 18.90 2.51
N LEU A 26 3.89 18.62 1.44
CA LEU A 26 5.22 18.08 1.58
C LEU A 26 6.20 19.16 1.98
N THR A 27 7.02 18.86 2.99
CA THR A 27 8.11 19.76 3.37
C THR A 27 9.24 19.63 2.35
N PRO A 28 10.12 20.64 2.22
CA PRO A 28 11.30 20.55 1.36
C PRO A 28 12.18 19.33 1.68
N TRP A 29 12.14 18.83 2.92
CA TRP A 29 12.88 17.65 3.36
C TRP A 29 12.26 16.32 2.88
N ASP A 30 10.99 16.33 2.51
CA ASP A 30 10.32 15.17 1.91
C ASP A 30 10.55 15.12 0.39
N LEU A 31 10.66 16.29 -0.26
CA LEU A 31 10.87 16.40 -1.71
C LEU A 31 12.18 15.76 -2.17
N GLN A 32 13.24 15.82 -1.38
CA GLN A 32 14.50 15.12 -1.68
C GLN A 32 14.33 13.60 -1.77
N PHE A 33 13.36 13.02 -1.06
CA PHE A 33 13.08 11.59 -1.12
C PHE A 33 12.22 11.20 -2.32
N LEU A 34 11.53 12.15 -2.97
CA LEU A 34 10.82 11.88 -4.24
C LEU A 34 11.79 11.58 -5.39
N LEU A 35 13.02 12.08 -5.30
CA LEU A 35 14.08 11.80 -6.27
C LEU A 35 14.73 10.42 -6.05
N SER A 36 14.42 9.75 -4.94
CA SER A 36 14.89 8.39 -4.65
C SER A 36 13.97 7.35 -5.28
N ASP A 37 14.55 6.19 -5.61
CA ASP A 37 13.77 5.04 -6.06
C ASP A 37 12.74 4.59 -5.01
N TYR A 38 11.63 4.06 -5.50
CA TYR A 38 10.58 3.48 -4.64
C TYR A 38 11.15 2.35 -3.76
N ILE A 39 10.90 2.45 -2.46
CA ILE A 39 11.38 1.46 -1.49
C ILE A 39 10.68 0.12 -1.72
N ARG A 40 11.40 -0.83 -2.31
CA ARG A 40 10.96 -2.22 -2.49
C ARG A 40 11.43 -3.07 -1.30
N ARG A 41 10.51 -3.43 -0.41
CA ARG A 41 10.78 -4.36 0.71
C ARG A 41 9.93 -5.61 0.56
N GLY A 42 10.48 -6.77 0.89
CA GLY A 42 9.76 -8.04 0.95
C GLY A 42 9.95 -8.69 2.33
N ALA A 43 8.96 -9.45 2.76
CA ALA A 43 9.03 -10.24 3.99
C ALA A 43 8.77 -11.71 3.67
N LEU A 44 9.60 -12.60 4.20
CA LEU A 44 9.46 -14.04 4.06
C LEU A 44 8.95 -14.63 5.38
N PHE A 45 7.84 -15.35 5.30
CA PHE A 45 7.25 -16.04 6.45
C PHE A 45 7.26 -17.53 6.19
N HIS A 46 7.63 -18.31 7.21
CA HIS A 46 7.48 -19.75 7.15
C HIS A 46 6.00 -20.10 7.35
N ILE A 47 5.32 -20.45 6.27
CA ILE A 47 3.91 -20.84 6.32
C ILE A 47 3.85 -22.32 6.73
N PRO A 48 3.19 -22.68 7.84
CA PRO A 48 3.05 -24.08 8.23
C PRO A 48 2.30 -24.88 7.14
N GLN A 49 2.52 -26.20 7.11
CA GLN A 49 2.09 -27.13 6.06
C GLN A 49 0.57 -27.17 5.79
N LEU A 50 -0.24 -26.48 6.59
CA LEU A 50 -1.69 -26.29 6.41
C LEU A 50 -2.06 -25.52 5.12
N SER A 51 -1.08 -25.01 4.38
CA SER A 51 -1.23 -24.09 3.25
C SER A 51 -1.11 -24.72 1.85
N GLN A 52 -1.05 -26.05 1.73
CA GLN A 52 -1.01 -26.71 0.42
C GLN A 52 -2.38 -26.73 -0.30
N ASP A 53 -3.46 -26.41 0.42
CA ASP A 53 -4.81 -26.35 -0.14
C ASP A 53 -5.19 -24.92 -0.59
N GLN A 54 -5.91 -24.81 -1.71
CA GLN A 54 -6.36 -23.53 -2.27
C GLN A 54 -7.23 -22.73 -1.29
N GLU A 55 -7.98 -23.40 -0.42
CA GLU A 55 -8.80 -22.80 0.64
C GLU A 55 -7.95 -22.05 1.68
N SER A 56 -6.77 -22.57 2.01
CA SER A 56 -5.87 -21.94 2.98
C SER A 56 -5.20 -20.69 2.39
N GLU A 57 -4.91 -20.68 1.08
CA GLU A 57 -4.41 -19.50 0.37
C GLU A 57 -5.45 -18.37 0.31
N THR A 58 -6.72 -18.71 0.02
CA THR A 58 -7.80 -17.72 -0.04
C THR A 58 -8.08 -17.12 1.33
N LEU A 59 -8.07 -17.94 2.40
CA LEU A 59 -8.19 -17.47 3.78
C LEU A 59 -7.03 -16.56 4.19
N LEU A 60 -5.79 -16.89 3.82
CA LEU A 60 -4.62 -16.05 4.08
C LEU A 60 -4.77 -14.68 3.39
N VAL A 61 -5.12 -14.69 2.10
CA VAL A 61 -5.35 -13.47 1.31
C VAL A 61 -6.45 -12.62 1.95
N HIS A 62 -7.55 -13.26 2.37
CA HIS A 62 -8.65 -12.56 3.04
C HIS A 62 -8.19 -11.93 4.36
N TYR A 63 -7.49 -12.68 5.21
CA TYR A 63 -6.96 -12.19 6.48
C TYR A 63 -6.01 -11.02 6.31
N VAL A 64 -5.05 -11.12 5.38
CA VAL A 64 -4.09 -10.05 5.08
C VAL A 64 -4.79 -8.80 4.56
N LYS A 65 -5.79 -8.95 3.68
CA LYS A 65 -6.59 -7.82 3.19
C LYS A 65 -7.36 -7.14 4.32
N SER A 66 -8.04 -7.92 5.17
CA SER A 66 -8.83 -7.37 6.27
C SER A 66 -7.95 -6.70 7.33
N SER A 67 -6.81 -7.28 7.68
CA SER A 67 -5.88 -6.68 8.65
C SER A 67 -5.23 -5.41 8.10
N LEU A 68 -4.84 -5.41 6.82
CA LEU A 68 -4.32 -4.22 6.15
C LEU A 68 -5.38 -3.12 6.09
N SER A 69 -6.63 -3.43 5.72
CA SER A 69 -7.73 -2.47 5.67
C SER A 69 -7.95 -1.76 7.02
N LYS A 70 -7.89 -2.51 8.13
CA LYS A 70 -7.97 -1.94 9.50
C LYS A 70 -6.72 -1.12 9.87
N CYS A 71 -5.54 -1.50 9.38
CA CYS A 71 -4.31 -0.75 9.60
C CYS A 71 -4.37 0.61 8.87
N LEU A 72 -4.94 0.63 7.66
CA LEU A 72 -5.12 1.84 6.87
C LEU A 72 -6.09 2.85 7.52
N ASP A 73 -7.01 2.41 8.38
CA ASP A 73 -7.83 3.32 9.20
C ASP A 73 -6.97 4.15 10.17
N HIS A 74 -5.84 3.61 10.64
CA HIS A 74 -4.93 4.30 11.56
C HIS A 74 -3.85 5.10 10.82
N PHE A 75 -3.54 4.70 9.58
CA PHE A 75 -2.54 5.35 8.72
C PHE A 75 -3.18 5.84 7.41
N PRO A 76 -4.11 6.81 7.49
CA PRO A 76 -4.83 7.30 6.32
C PRO A 76 -3.91 7.93 5.26
N HIS A 77 -2.72 8.39 5.65
CA HIS A 77 -1.74 8.96 4.73
C HIS A 77 -1.22 7.94 3.71
N LEU A 78 -1.27 6.64 4.03
CA LEU A 78 -0.85 5.59 3.11
C LEU A 78 -1.88 5.33 2.00
N THR A 79 -3.16 5.65 2.23
CA THR A 79 -4.23 5.46 1.22
C THR A 79 -4.39 6.65 0.29
N GLY A 80 -3.59 7.69 0.49
CA GLY A 80 -3.56 8.87 -0.35
C GLY A 80 -2.70 8.71 -1.61
N ARG A 81 -2.78 9.69 -2.50
CA ARG A 81 -1.97 9.79 -3.71
C ARG A 81 -1.16 11.07 -3.67
N LEU A 82 0.05 11.01 -4.21
CA LEU A 82 0.86 12.20 -4.41
C LEU A 82 0.25 13.01 -5.55
N ALA A 83 0.00 14.30 -5.29
CA ALA A 83 -0.50 15.26 -6.26
C ALA A 83 0.42 16.49 -6.28
N ALA A 84 0.46 17.16 -7.42
CA ALA A 84 1.25 18.36 -7.66
C ALA A 84 0.34 19.50 -8.12
N VAL A 85 0.56 20.70 -7.58
CA VAL A 85 -0.07 21.94 -8.04
C VAL A 85 1.03 22.83 -8.61
N GLU A 86 0.83 23.27 -9.85
CA GLU A 86 1.64 24.30 -10.50
C GLU A 86 1.07 25.68 -10.11
N HIS A 87 1.94 26.59 -9.68
CA HIS A 87 1.60 27.98 -9.36
C HIS A 87 2.03 28.93 -10.48
N ASP A 88 1.39 30.10 -10.55
CA ASP A 88 1.64 31.14 -11.56
C ASP A 88 3.07 31.71 -11.52
N ASP A 89 3.82 31.46 -10.45
CA ASP A 89 5.21 31.86 -10.25
C ASP A 89 6.25 30.81 -10.73
N ASN A 90 5.81 29.83 -11.53
CA ASN A 90 6.58 28.67 -11.98
C ASN A 90 7.09 27.77 -10.84
N THR A 91 6.48 27.82 -9.66
CA THR A 91 6.77 26.87 -8.58
C THR A 91 5.76 25.73 -8.56
N THR A 92 6.22 24.52 -8.23
CA THR A 92 5.36 23.34 -8.08
C THR A 92 5.32 22.93 -6.62
N SER A 93 4.14 22.93 -6.01
CA SER A 93 3.93 22.40 -4.65
C SER A 93 3.40 20.98 -4.71
N PHE A 94 3.93 20.10 -3.88
CA PHE A 94 3.48 18.70 -3.79
C PHE A 94 2.71 18.47 -2.49
N PHE A 95 1.62 17.71 -2.59
CA PHE A 95 0.78 17.36 -1.44
C PHE A 95 0.30 15.92 -1.55
N PHE A 96 0.03 15.30 -0.40
CA PHE A 96 -0.64 14.01 -0.33
C PHE A 96 -2.15 14.22 -0.25
N ASP A 97 -2.84 13.87 -1.33
CA ASP A 97 -4.30 13.80 -1.39
C ASP A 97 -4.78 12.54 -0.69
N CYS A 98 -5.35 12.67 0.51
CA CYS A 98 -5.82 11.54 1.33
C CYS A 98 -7.21 11.02 0.88
N ASN A 99 -7.38 10.79 -0.42
CA ASN A 99 -8.66 10.45 -1.05
C ASN A 99 -9.13 8.99 -0.83
N ASN A 100 -8.44 8.21 0.01
CA ASN A 100 -8.69 6.78 0.19
C ASN A 100 -8.77 6.00 -1.13
N GLY A 101 -7.94 6.39 -2.11
CA GLY A 101 -7.82 5.75 -3.42
C GLY A 101 -7.26 4.32 -3.37
N GLY A 102 -6.91 3.87 -2.16
CA GLY A 102 -6.52 2.51 -1.83
C GLY A 102 -5.03 2.26 -2.07
N VAL A 103 -4.49 1.32 -1.30
CA VAL A 103 -3.12 0.82 -1.45
C VAL A 103 -3.15 -0.45 -2.28
N CYS A 104 -2.29 -0.56 -3.29
CA CYS A 104 -2.04 -1.84 -3.95
C CYS A 104 -1.42 -2.80 -2.94
N SER A 105 -2.17 -3.83 -2.54
CA SER A 105 -1.68 -4.83 -1.58
C SER A 105 -0.51 -5.61 -2.18
N PHE A 106 0.53 -5.79 -1.36
CA PHE A 106 1.71 -6.57 -1.67
C PHE A 106 1.36 -7.96 -2.19
N THR A 107 2.08 -8.39 -3.23
CA THR A 107 1.98 -9.72 -3.82
C THR A 107 2.58 -10.78 -2.89
N PRO A 108 1.80 -11.70 -2.31
CA PRO A 108 2.39 -12.89 -1.71
C PRO A 108 2.94 -13.77 -2.84
N SER A 109 4.27 -13.87 -2.89
CA SER A 109 4.99 -14.77 -3.78
C SER A 109 5.32 -16.04 -3.01
N LEU A 110 4.70 -17.15 -3.38
CA LEU A 110 5.01 -18.46 -2.82
C LEU A 110 6.16 -19.08 -3.61
N MET A 111 7.27 -19.39 -2.93
CA MET A 111 8.39 -20.13 -3.50
C MET A 111 8.15 -21.62 -3.19
N ARG A 112 7.98 -22.44 -4.24
CA ARG A 112 7.79 -23.88 -4.12
C ARG A 112 9.11 -24.63 -3.96
#